data_AF-A0A0V1N377-F1
#
_entry.id   AF-A0A0V1N377-F1
#
_cell.length_a   1.000
_cell.length_b   1.000
_cell.length_c   1.000
_cell.angle_alpha   90.00
_cell.angle_beta   90.00
_cell.angle_gamma   90.00
#
_symmetry.space_group_name_H-M   'P 1'
#
loop_
_entity.id
_entity.type
_entity.pdbx_description
1 polymer ?
#
loop_
_entity_poly.entity_id
_entity_poly.type
_entity_poly.pdbx_seq_one_letter_code
_entity_poly.pdbx_strand_id
1 'polypeptide(L)'
;MHVVGLCDVILNGLESAGLDPRYIISQCYDGASVMAGVCGGVQVLMQELVGKYIPYVHCYNHKLHLIMINSASHDKEVHNFFGIFGRLFMFLRRPNVAASYRGSALKRLLQQRWTGHLKTIAAVVENFDE
;
A
#
# COMPACT_ATOMS: atom_id res chain seq x y z
N MET A 1 4.10 6.99 14.60
CA MET A 1 5.40 6.34 14.33
C MET A 1 6.36 7.45 13.94
N HIS A 2 7.40 7.68 14.74
CA HIS A 2 8.37 8.75 14.49
C HIS A 2 9.35 8.32 13.39
N VAL A 3 9.72 9.24 12.50
CA VAL A 3 10.62 9.01 11.34
C VAL A 3 11.98 8.44 11.79
N VAL A 4 12.48 8.90 12.94
CA VAL A 4 13.72 8.41 13.56
C VAL A 4 13.64 6.89 13.77
N GLY A 5 12.56 6.39 14.38
CA GLY A 5 12.40 4.96 14.62
C GLY A 5 12.32 4.13 13.34
N LEU A 6 11.85 4.70 12.22
CA LEU A 6 11.91 4.02 10.92
C LEU A 6 13.33 3.93 10.38
N CYS A 7 14.13 4.99 10.53
CA CYS A 7 15.54 4.97 10.14
C CYS A 7 16.32 3.95 10.97
N ASP A 8 16.09 3.89 12.29
CA ASP A 8 16.73 2.91 13.18
C ASP A 8 16.41 1.48 12.74
N VAL A 9 15.15 1.18 12.42
CA VAL A 9 14.74 -0.14 11.92
C VAL A 9 15.44 -0.49 10.62
N ILE A 10 15.59 0.46 9.69
CA ILE A 10 16.29 0.24 8.42
C ILE A 10 17.78 -0.03 8.66
N LEU A 11 18.45 0.82 9.44
CA LEU A 11 19.88 0.70 9.73
C LEU A 11 20.20 -0.60 10.47
N ASN A 12 19.47 -0.91 11.54
CA ASN A 12 19.63 -2.16 12.29
C ASN A 12 19.39 -3.38 11.40
N GLY A 13 18.44 -3.31 10.47
CA GLY A 13 18.17 -4.36 9.50
C GLY A 13 19.33 -4.60 8.53
N LEU A 14 19.97 -3.53 8.05
CA LEU A 14 21.17 -3.60 7.21
C LEU A 14 22.34 -4.21 7.98
N GLU A 15 22.61 -3.73 9.19
CA GLU A 15 23.68 -4.22 10.05
C GLU A 15 23.52 -5.72 10.38
N SER A 16 22.29 -6.13 10.71
CA SER A 16 21.95 -7.54 10.97
C SER A 16 22.17 -8.44 9.75
N ALA A 17 22.08 -7.87 8.54
CA ALA A 17 22.37 -8.56 7.28
C ALA A 17 23.85 -8.49 6.88
N GLY A 18 24.72 -7.88 7.70
CA GLY A 18 26.13 -7.66 7.39
C GLY A 18 26.37 -6.61 6.30
N LEU A 19 25.39 -5.75 6.04
CA LEU A 19 25.45 -4.68 5.05
C LEU A 19 25.78 -3.36 5.73
N ASP A 20 26.86 -2.73 5.29
CA ASP A 20 27.29 -1.44 5.81
C ASP A 20 26.48 -0.28 5.15
N PRO A 21 25.75 0.53 5.94
CA PRO A 21 24.93 1.63 5.42
C PRO A 21 25.67 2.66 4.56
N ARG A 22 27.00 2.77 4.66
CA ARG A 22 27.81 3.66 3.82
C ARG A 22 27.74 3.31 2.33
N TYR A 23 27.40 2.06 2.00
CA TYR A 23 27.26 1.59 0.63
C TYR A 23 25.84 1.70 0.07
N ILE A 24 24.91 2.35 0.76
CA ILE A 24 23.58 2.62 0.19
C ILE A 24 23.73 3.48 -1.07
N ILE A 25 23.10 3.01 -2.16
CA ILE A 25 23.14 3.65 -3.48
C ILE A 25 21.86 4.47 -3.74
N SER A 26 20.72 4.02 -3.23
CA SER A 26 19.43 4.72 -3.40
C SER A 26 18.44 4.30 -2.32
N GLN A 27 17.41 5.12 -2.13
CA GLN A 27 16.28 4.86 -1.25
C GLN A 27 15.00 4.74 -2.09
N CYS A 28 14.28 3.63 -1.99
CA CYS A 28 13.03 3.42 -2.74
C CYS A 28 11.86 3.17 -1.79
N TYR A 29 10.99 4.16 -1.63
CA TYR A 29 9.82 4.09 -0.74
C TYR A 29 8.55 4.56 -1.45
N ASP A 30 7.40 4.42 -0.78
CA ASP A 30 6.18 5.08 -1.23
C ASP A 30 6.25 6.60 -1.08
N GLY A 31 5.25 7.30 -1.60
CA GLY A 31 5.16 8.75 -1.59
C GLY A 31 4.59 9.34 -0.29
N ALA A 32 4.46 8.56 0.79
CA ALA A 32 3.97 9.09 2.06
C ALA A 32 4.92 10.15 2.60
N SER A 33 4.41 11.23 3.21
CA SER A 33 5.23 12.33 3.71
C SER A 33 6.30 11.90 4.73
N VAL A 34 6.01 10.86 5.52
CA VAL A 34 6.97 10.27 6.46
C VAL A 34 8.18 9.66 5.73
N MET A 35 7.99 9.11 4.52
CA MET A 35 9.04 8.46 3.73
C MET A 35 9.70 9.45 2.77
N ALA A 36 8.88 10.13 1.97
CA ALA A 36 9.25 10.99 0.85
C ALA A 36 9.32 12.48 1.21
N GLY A 37 9.10 12.86 2.48
CA GLY A 37 9.17 14.26 2.91
C GLY A 37 10.58 14.83 2.72
N VAL A 38 10.65 16.03 2.13
CA VAL A 38 11.90 16.79 1.98
C VAL A 38 12.33 17.50 3.26
N CYS A 39 11.46 17.51 4.27
CA CYS A 39 11.77 18.00 5.62
C CYS A 39 11.37 16.92 6.61
N GLY A 40 12.33 16.35 7.33
CA GLY A 40 12.08 15.35 8.36
C GLY A 40 11.46 14.04 7.85
N GLY A 41 11.52 13.74 6.55
CA GLY A 41 11.18 12.42 6.01
C GLY A 41 12.37 11.46 6.08
N VAL A 42 12.10 10.15 6.01
CA VAL A 42 13.14 9.11 6.00
C VAL A 42 14.19 9.40 4.93
N GLN A 43 13.76 9.82 3.73
CA GLN A 43 14.70 10.11 2.63
C GLN A 43 15.78 11.13 3.00
N VAL A 44 15.46 12.15 3.80
CA VAL A 44 16.40 13.18 4.22
C VAL A 44 17.19 12.71 5.43
N LEU A 45 16.50 12.16 6.43
CA LEU A 45 17.15 11.74 7.67
C LEU A 45 18.18 10.63 7.44
N MET A 46 17.91 9.67 6.56
CA MET A 46 18.89 8.65 6.19
C MET A 46 20.15 9.22 5.52
N GLN A 47 20.01 10.27 4.71
CA GLN A 47 21.17 10.94 4.10
C GLN A 47 22.00 11.68 5.13
N GLU A 48 21.35 12.33 6.11
CA GLU A 48 22.00 12.99 7.24
C GLU A 48 22.75 11.98 8.11
N LEU A 49 22.11 10.85 8.46
CA LEU A 49 22.71 9.80 9.28
C LEU A 49 23.89 9.09 8.59
N VAL A 50 23.79 8.82 7.29
CA VAL A 50 24.86 8.19 6.51
C VAL A 50 25.95 9.20 6.11
N GLY A 51 25.64 10.51 6.14
CA GLY A 51 26.56 11.58 5.75
C GLY A 51 26.85 11.62 4.25
N LYS A 52 25.91 11.18 3.41
CA LYS A 52 26.08 11.10 1.95
C LYS A 52 24.75 11.35 1.24
N TYR A 53 24.81 11.95 0.06
CA TYR A 53 23.65 12.02 -0.84
C TYR A 53 23.24 10.61 -1.30
N ILE A 54 21.97 10.28 -1.10
CA ILE A 54 21.37 9.01 -1.48
C ILE A 54 20.06 9.32 -2.22
N PRO A 55 19.99 9.15 -3.54
CA PRO A 55 18.83 9.51 -4.33
C PRO A 55 17.58 8.75 -3.86
N TYR A 56 16.49 9.50 -3.70
CA TYR A 56 15.16 8.95 -3.47
C TYR A 56 14.48 8.60 -4.80
N VAL A 57 13.98 7.38 -4.89
CA VAL A 57 13.18 6.88 -6.00
C VAL A 57 11.78 6.57 -5.48
N HIS A 58 10.78 7.27 -6.01
CA HIS A 58 9.40 6.94 -5.69
C HIS A 58 9.05 5.58 -6.28
N CYS A 59 8.64 4.64 -5.43
CA CYS A 59 8.25 3.29 -5.79
C CYS A 59 7.26 3.26 -6.98
N TYR A 60 7.69 2.70 -8.11
CA TYR A 60 6.90 2.64 -9.33
C TYR A 60 5.63 1.81 -9.18
N ASN A 61 5.66 0.76 -8.36
CA ASN A 61 4.45 -0.01 -8.06
C ASN A 61 3.41 0.86 -7.33
N HIS A 62 3.84 1.72 -6.41
CA HIS A 62 2.95 2.67 -5.75
C HIS A 62 2.44 3.75 -6.72
N LYS A 63 3.32 4.30 -7.57
CA LYS A 63 2.92 5.27 -8.62
C LYS A 63 1.88 4.68 -9.59
N LEU A 64 2.12 3.48 -10.11
CA LEU A 64 1.19 2.79 -11.00
C LEU A 64 -0.16 2.58 -10.32
N HIS A 65 -0.13 2.15 -9.07
CA HIS A 65 -1.33 1.96 -8.26
C HIS A 65 -2.12 3.26 -8.07
N LEU A 66 -1.46 4.40 -7.83
CA LEU A 66 -2.10 5.72 -7.77
C LEU A 66 -2.74 6.13 -9.10
N ILE A 67 -2.04 5.88 -10.22
CA ILE A 67 -2.59 6.15 -11.56
C ILE A 67 -3.88 5.34 -11.78
N MET A 68 -3.85 4.05 -11.48
CA MET A 68 -5.01 3.16 -11.63
C MET A 68 -6.20 3.64 -10.80
N ILE A 69 -5.99 3.97 -9.52
CA ILE A 69 -7.07 4.44 -8.64
C ILE A 69 -7.64 5.77 -9.14
N ASN A 70 -6.78 6.74 -9.44
CA ASN A 70 -7.24 8.06 -9.87
C ASN A 70 -7.99 8.00 -11.20
N SER A 71 -7.55 7.12 -12.11
CA SER A 71 -8.25 6.90 -13.39
C SER A 71 -9.61 6.25 -13.15
N ALA A 72 -9.66 5.19 -12.33
CA ALA A 72 -10.90 4.49 -12.01
C ALA A 72 -11.89 5.34 -11.20
N SER A 73 -11.41 6.27 -10.36
CA SER A 73 -12.28 7.17 -9.62
C SER A 73 -12.78 8.36 -10.43
N HIS A 74 -12.17 8.64 -11.59
CA HIS A 74 -12.63 9.68 -12.51
C HIS A 74 -13.86 9.23 -13.31
N ASP A 75 -13.94 7.95 -13.63
CA ASP A 75 -15.13 7.37 -14.26
C ASP A 75 -16.20 7.05 -13.22
N LYS A 76 -17.38 7.65 -13.37
CA LYS A 76 -18.48 7.52 -12.40
C LYS A 76 -19.01 6.09 -12.30
N GLU A 77 -19.10 5.39 -13.42
CA GLU A 77 -19.64 4.02 -13.44
C GLU A 77 -18.67 3.05 -12.79
N VAL A 78 -17.37 3.17 -13.10
CA VAL A 78 -16.31 2.38 -12.44
C VAL A 78 -16.24 2.69 -10.94
N HIS A 79 -16.34 3.97 -10.56
CA HIS A 79 -16.37 4.36 -9.16
C HIS A 79 -17.57 3.74 -8.41
N ASN A 80 -18.77 3.83 -8.99
CA ASN A 80 -19.99 3.25 -8.42
C ASN A 80 -19.90 1.72 -8.31
N PHE A 81 -19.37 1.07 -9.35
CA PHE A 81 -19.12 -0.37 -9.38
C PHE A 81 -18.27 -0.79 -8.18
N PHE A 82 -17.09 -0.18 -7.97
CA PHE A 82 -16.26 -0.49 -6.79
C PHE A 82 -16.92 -0.11 -5.46
N GLY A 83 -17.72 0.95 -5.43
CA GLY A 83 -18.54 1.32 -4.28
C GLY A 83 -19.56 0.25 -3.88
N ILE A 84 -20.10 -0.51 -4.83
CA ILE A 84 -20.99 -1.65 -4.56
C ILE A 84 -20.23 -2.77 -3.87
N PHE A 85 -19.06 -3.17 -4.38
CA PHE A 85 -18.23 -4.22 -3.74
C PHE A 85 -17.77 -3.82 -2.34
N GLY A 86 -17.44 -2.54 -2.13
CA GLY A 86 -17.11 -2.02 -0.81
C GLY A 86 -18.26 -2.22 0.18
N ARG A 87 -19.51 -1.91 -0.24
CA ARG A 87 -20.72 -2.12 0.57
C ARG A 87 -21.03 -3.60 0.78
N LEU A 88 -20.88 -4.43 -0.24
CA LEU A 88 -21.06 -5.88 -0.16
C LEU A 88 -20.08 -6.50 0.85
N PHE A 89 -18.80 -6.15 0.76
CA PHE A 89 -17.79 -6.57 1.74
C PHE A 89 -18.19 -6.18 3.17
N MET A 90 -18.65 -4.94 3.39
CA MET A 90 -19.10 -4.50 4.71
C MET A 90 -20.32 -5.27 5.21
N PHE A 91 -21.26 -5.58 4.32
CA PHE A 91 -22.45 -6.36 4.64
C PHE A 91 -22.09 -7.79 5.07
N LEU A 92 -21.25 -8.48 4.28
CA LEU A 92 -20.81 -9.85 4.58
C LEU A 92 -20.02 -9.97 5.88
N ARG A 93 -19.37 -8.88 6.33
CA ARG A 93 -18.64 -8.85 7.60
C ARG A 93 -19.49 -8.55 8.83
N ARG A 94 -20.78 -8.25 8.67
CA ARG A 94 -21.67 -8.06 9.83
C ARG A 94 -21.76 -9.39 10.60
N PRO A 95 -21.66 -9.41 11.94
CA PRO A 95 -21.55 -10.66 12.71
C PRO A 95 -22.67 -11.68 12.41
N ASN A 96 -23.90 -11.20 12.29
CA ASN A 96 -25.07 -12.01 11.97
C ASN A 96 -25.09 -12.57 10.53
N VAL A 97 -24.45 -11.88 9.58
CA VAL A 97 -24.31 -12.35 8.19
C VAL A 97 -23.11 -13.28 8.08
N ALA A 98 -21.98 -12.89 8.66
CA ALA A 98 -20.73 -13.65 8.67
C ALA A 98 -20.91 -15.03 9.31
N ALA A 99 -21.74 -15.16 10.35
CA ALA A 99 -22.04 -16.44 10.99
C ALA A 99 -22.72 -17.45 10.03
N SER A 100 -23.54 -16.96 9.11
CA SER A 100 -24.34 -17.77 8.19
C SER A 100 -23.73 -17.88 6.79
N TYR A 101 -22.86 -16.94 6.40
CA TYR A 101 -22.24 -16.93 5.08
C TYR A 101 -21.25 -18.10 4.93
N ARG A 102 -21.34 -18.79 3.79
CA ARG A 102 -20.47 -19.94 3.44
C ARG A 102 -19.74 -19.75 2.11
N GLY A 103 -20.02 -18.66 1.39
CA GLY A 103 -19.40 -18.36 0.12
C GLY A 103 -17.99 -17.79 0.26
N SER A 104 -17.41 -17.42 -0.87
CA SER A 104 -16.05 -16.91 -0.97
C SER A 104 -15.86 -15.61 -0.18
N ALA A 105 -14.76 -15.54 0.60
CA ALA A 105 -14.46 -14.37 1.42
C ALA A 105 -13.99 -13.19 0.56
N LEU A 106 -14.78 -12.12 0.52
CA LEU A 106 -14.38 -10.88 -0.13
C LEU A 106 -13.24 -10.19 0.63
N LYS A 107 -12.36 -9.52 -0.10
CA LYS A 107 -11.29 -8.72 0.49
C LYS A 107 -11.75 -7.27 0.64
N ARG A 108 -11.22 -6.61 1.67
CA ARG A 108 -11.41 -5.16 1.80
C ARG A 108 -10.72 -4.49 0.60
N LEU A 109 -11.48 -3.70 -0.14
CA LEU A 109 -10.92 -2.82 -1.15
C LEU A 109 -10.07 -1.76 -0.45
N LEU A 110 -8.75 -1.84 -0.65
CA LEU A 110 -7.80 -0.91 -0.08
C LEU A 110 -7.32 0.05 -1.15
N GLN A 111 -7.44 1.35 -0.89
CA GLN A 111 -6.91 2.40 -1.74
C GLN A 111 -5.38 2.34 -1.86
N GLN A 112 -4.68 1.49 -1.12
CA GLN A 112 -3.22 1.33 -1.19
C GLN A 112 -2.81 0.07 -1.98
N ARG A 113 -3.75 -0.82 -2.33
CA ARG A 113 -3.45 -2.13 -2.95
C ARG A 113 -4.54 -2.58 -3.93
N TRP A 114 -4.32 -2.39 -5.23
CA TRP A 114 -5.25 -2.79 -6.29
C TRP A 114 -5.40 -4.31 -6.42
N THR A 115 -4.41 -5.08 -5.96
CA THR A 115 -4.50 -6.55 -5.91
C THR A 115 -5.71 -7.05 -5.11
N GLY A 116 -6.20 -6.28 -4.13
CA GLY A 116 -7.44 -6.57 -3.41
C GLY A 116 -8.69 -6.40 -4.28
N HIS A 117 -8.67 -5.49 -5.25
CA HIS A 117 -9.78 -5.25 -6.19
C HIS A 117 -9.93 -6.42 -7.15
N LEU A 118 -8.83 -6.88 -7.77
CA LEU A 118 -8.85 -8.05 -8.65
C LEU A 118 -9.38 -9.30 -7.93
N LYS A 119 -8.86 -9.59 -6.73
CA LYS A 119 -9.31 -10.75 -5.94
C LYS A 119 -10.79 -10.67 -5.56
N THR A 120 -11.30 -9.48 -5.28
CA THR A 120 -12.71 -9.28 -4.93
C THR A 120 -13.61 -9.45 -6.15
N ILE A 121 -13.21 -8.90 -7.30
CA ILE A 121 -13.95 -9.09 -8.55
C ILE A 121 -13.96 -10.57 -8.94
N ALA A 122 -12.80 -11.24 -8.92
CA ALA A 122 -12.70 -12.66 -9.25
C ALA A 122 -13.65 -13.50 -8.37
N ALA A 123 -13.64 -13.28 -7.05
CA ALA A 123 -14.54 -13.98 -6.15
C ALA A 123 -16.03 -13.72 -6.46
N VAL A 124 -16.42 -12.51 -6.85
CA VAL A 124 -17.81 -12.25 -7.21
C VAL A 124 -18.17 -12.85 -8.56
N VAL A 125 -17.30 -12.75 -9.57
CA VAL A 125 -17.55 -13.33 -10.90
C VAL A 125 -17.68 -14.85 -10.80
N GLU A 126 -16.81 -15.51 -10.02
CA GLU A 126 -16.87 -16.96 -9.79
C GLU A 126 -18.16 -17.42 -9.09
N ASN A 127 -18.85 -16.53 -8.37
CA ASN A 127 -20.04 -16.84 -7.57
C ASN A 127 -21.27 -16.06 -8.05
N PHE A 128 -21.24 -15.49 -9.27
CA PHE A 128 -22.32 -14.60 -9.74
C PHE A 128 -23.55 -15.38 -10.23
N ASP A 129 -23.33 -16.57 -10.80
CA ASP A 129 -24.35 -17.42 -11.41
C ASP A 129 -24.77 -18.62 -10.52
N GLU A 130 -24.23 -18.72 -9.28
CA GLU A 130 -24.69 -19.67 -8.25
C GLU A 130 -25.87 -19.12 -7.44
#